data_AF-A0A2V7KCK8-F1
#
_entry.id   AF-A0A2V7KCK8-F1
#
_cell.length_a   1.000
_cell.length_b   1.000
_cell.length_c   1.000
_cell.angle_alpha   90.00
_cell.angle_beta   90.00
_cell.angle_gamma   90.00
#
_symmetry.space_group_name_H-M   'P 1'
#
loop_
_entity.id
_entity.type
_entity.pdbx_description
1 polymer ?
#
loop_
_entity_poly.entity_id
_entity_poly.type
_entity_poly.pdbx_seq_one_letter_code
_entity_poly.pdbx_strand_id
1 'polypeptide(L)' 'MTPADRAALLALARGAIEAALAGRSPPELPDVPGATLRRGAFVTLEEQEGHDLRGCIGHVSGDRPLGEIIREVAVSAA' A
#
# COMPACT_ATOMS: atom_id res chain seq x y z
N MET A 1 14.91 3.49 2.45
CA MET A 1 13.87 3.38 1.42
C MET A 1 14.35 4.18 0.23
N THR A 2 14.61 3.51 -0.89
CA THR A 2 15.08 4.11 -2.13
C THR A 2 13.90 4.63 -2.96
N PRO A 3 14.13 5.46 -4.00
CA PRO A 3 13.07 5.82 -4.95
C PRO A 3 12.41 4.60 -5.62
N ALA A 4 13.19 3.54 -5.90
CA ALA A 4 12.69 2.29 -6.47
C ALA A 4 11.77 1.55 -5.48
N ASP A 5 12.16 1.46 -4.20
CA ASP A 5 11.29 0.91 -3.14
C ASP A 5 9.95 1.66 -3.11
N ARG A 6 10.00 3.00 -3.10
CA ARG A 6 8.80 3.83 -3.04
C ARG A 6 7.87 3.60 -4.24
N ALA A 7 8.43 3.57 -5.45
CA ALA A 7 7.66 3.33 -6.66
C ALA A 7 6.98 1.94 -6.63
N ALA A 8 7.72 0.91 -6.23
CA ALA A 8 7.19 -0.45 -6.14
C ALA A 8 6.08 -0.59 -5.08
N LEU A 9 6.24 0.03 -3.91
CA LEU A 9 5.21 -0.01 -2.85
C LEU A 9 3.94 0.78 -3.23
N LEU A 10 4.07 1.89 -3.97
CA LEU A 10 2.92 2.60 -4.52
C LEU A 10 2.21 1.80 -5.61
N ALA A 11 2.95 1.12 -6.48
CA ALA A 11 2.37 0.21 -7.47
C ALA A 11 1.63 -0.96 -6.79
N LEU A 12 2.21 -1.52 -5.73
CA LEU A 12 1.59 -2.56 -4.92
C LEU A 12 0.27 -2.09 -4.31
N ALA A 13 0.23 -0.89 -3.71
CA ALA A 13 -0.99 -0.33 -3.11
C ALA A 13 -2.11 -0.19 -4.16
N ARG A 14 -1.81 0.41 -5.33
CA ARG A 14 -2.78 0.57 -6.42
C ARG A 14 -3.27 -0.77 -6.96
N GLY A 15 -2.34 -1.69 -7.23
CA GLY A 15 -2.67 -3.03 -7.72
C GLY A 15 -3.51 -3.84 -6.73
N ALA A 16 -3.30 -3.65 -5.42
CA ALA A 16 -4.11 -4.30 -4.39
C ALA A 16 -5.56 -3.80 -4.42
N ILE A 17 -5.76 -2.48 -4.51
CA ILE A 17 -7.09 -1.86 -4.63
C ILE A 17 -7.79 -2.34 -5.91
N GLU A 18 -7.11 -2.28 -7.06
CA GLU A 18 -7.66 -2.72 -8.35
C GLU A 18 -8.01 -4.21 -8.37
N ALA A 19 -7.18 -5.06 -7.74
CA ALA A 19 -7.45 -6.49 -7.63
C ALA A 19 -8.68 -6.75 -6.75
N ALA A 20 -8.77 -6.08 -5.60
CA ALA A 20 -9.90 -6.22 -4.68
C ALA A 20 -11.23 -5.78 -5.32
N LEU A 21 -11.26 -4.62 -5.99
CA LEU A 21 -12.44 -4.12 -6.70
C LEU A 21 -12.87 -5.03 -7.86
N ALA A 22 -11.91 -5.72 -8.48
CA ALA A 22 -12.18 -6.68 -9.55
C ALA A 22 -12.46 -8.12 -9.06
N GLY A 23 -12.48 -8.37 -7.74
CA GLY A 23 -12.63 -9.71 -7.18
C GLY A 23 -11.50 -10.68 -7.53
N ARG A 24 -10.29 -10.16 -7.80
CA ARG A 24 -9.09 -10.94 -8.14
C ARG A 24 -8.20 -11.17 -6.93
N SER A 25 -7.28 -12.13 -7.06
CA SER A 25 -6.23 -12.34 -6.06
C SER A 25 -5.32 -11.10 -5.97
N PRO A 26 -4.82 -10.76 -4.78
CA PRO A 26 -3.98 -9.60 -4.60
C PRO A 26 -2.62 -9.78 -5.30
N PRO A 27 -1.95 -8.69 -5.71
CA PRO A 27 -0.64 -8.76 -6.34
C PRO A 27 0.43 -9.39 -5.43
N GLU A 28 1.44 -9.97 -6.07
CA GLU A 28 2.64 -10.44 -5.40
C GLU A 28 3.41 -9.28 -4.76
N LEU A 29 4.16 -9.58 -3.71
CA LEU A 29 5.00 -8.58 -3.06
C LEU A 29 6.20 -8.26 -3.97
N PRO A 30 6.55 -6.98 -4.14
CA PRO A 30 7.70 -6.61 -4.96
C PRO A 30 9.00 -7.06 -4.31
N ASP A 31 9.91 -7.59 -5.12
CA ASP A 31 11.27 -7.96 -4.69
C ASP A 31 12.17 -6.72 -4.59
N VAL A 32 11.90 -5.90 -3.57
CA VAL A 32 12.69 -4.70 -3.25
C VAL A 32 12.98 -4.69 -1.75
N PRO A 33 14.18 -4.23 -1.31
CA PRO A 33 14.53 -4.20 0.11
C PRO A 33 13.48 -3.49 0.98
N GLY A 34 12.86 -2.43 0.46
CA GLY A 34 11.80 -1.68 1.14
C GLY A 34 10.60 -2.52 1.55
N ALA A 35 10.20 -3.52 0.75
CA ALA A 35 9.02 -4.35 1.02
C ALA A 35 9.19 -5.27 2.24
N THR A 36 10.43 -5.60 2.58
CA THR A 36 10.77 -6.49 3.71
C THR A 36 11.00 -5.76 5.03
N LEU A 37 11.05 -4.42 5.00
CA LEU A 37 11.24 -3.61 6.20
C LEU A 37 10.10 -3.84 7.20
N ARG A 38 10.45 -3.93 8.48
CA ARG A 38 9.47 -4.09 9.57
C ARG A 38 9.15 -2.73 10.18
N ARG A 39 8.12 -2.06 9.65
CA ARG A 39 7.70 -0.69 9.99
C ARG A 39 6.19 -0.53 9.83
N GLY A 40 5.59 0.38 10.60
CA GLY A 40 4.21 0.80 10.35
C GLY A 40 4.08 1.60 9.06
N ALA A 41 2.88 1.61 8.49
CA ALA A 41 2.54 2.37 7.29
C ALA A 41 1.07 2.77 7.25
N PHE A 42 0.82 3.87 6.55
CA PHE A 42 -0.51 4.39 6.23
C PHE A 42 -0.63 4.52 4.72
N VAL A 43 -1.80 4.21 4.19
CA VAL A 43 -2.18 4.50 2.81
C VAL A 43 -3.31 5.52 2.84
N THR A 44 -3.05 6.66 2.22
CA THR A 44 -4.01 7.75 2.03
C THR A 44 -4.44 7.76 0.56
N LEU A 45 -5.75 7.81 0.34
CA LEU A 45 -6.37 8.09 -0.95
C LEU A 45 -6.91 9.51 -0.92
N GLU A 46 -6.58 10.26 -1.96
CA GLU A 46 -7.00 11.65 -2.15
C GLU A 46 -7.65 11.78 -3.52
N GLU A 47 -8.65 12.65 -3.61
CA GLU A 47 -9.19 13.09 -4.90
C GLU A 47 -8.10 13.83 -5.68
N GLN A 48 -7.97 13.51 -6.96
CA GLN A 48 -6.91 14.11 -7.79
C GLN A 48 -7.09 15.62 -7.95
N GLU A 49 -8.35 16.07 -8.03
CA GLU A 49 -8.69 17.48 -8.00
C GLU A 49 -8.94 17.91 -6.55
N GLY A 50 -8.30 18.99 -6.12
CA GLY A 50 -8.48 19.53 -4.77
C GLY A 50 -7.70 18.83 -3.65
N HIS A 51 -7.19 17.61 -3.86
CA HIS A 51 -6.47 16.82 -2.85
C HIS A 51 -7.31 16.49 -1.60
N ASP A 52 -8.63 16.41 -1.76
CA ASP A 52 -9.53 16.09 -0.67
C ASP A 52 -9.36 14.63 -0.22
N LEU A 53 -9.39 14.41 1.10
CA LEU A 53 -9.23 13.08 1.67
C LEU A 53 -10.40 12.16 1.32
N ARG A 54 -10.12 11.05 0.62
CA ARG A 54 -11.09 10.00 0.30
C ARG A 54 -11.01 8.82 1.26
N GLY A 55 -9.83 8.52 1.78
CA GLY A 55 -9.64 7.45 2.76
C GLY A 55 -8.23 7.43 3.31
N CYS A 56 -8.08 7.02 4.56
CA CYS A 56 -6.76 6.84 5.18
C CYS A 56 -6.84 5.72 6.22
N ILE A 57 -6.10 4.64 5.98
CA ILE A 57 -5.98 3.51 6.91
C ILE A 57 -4.50 3.15 7.04
N GLY A 58 -4.10 2.72 8.24
CA GLY A 58 -2.75 2.28 8.48
C GLY A 58 -2.63 1.33 9.65
N HIS A 59 -1.44 0.76 9.74
CA HIS A 59 -1.01 -0.15 10.79
C HIS A 59 0.24 0.44 11.42
N VAL A 60 0.18 0.73 12.73
CA VAL A 60 1.23 1.49 13.42
C VAL A 60 2.43 0.62 13.79
N SER A 61 2.20 -0.66 14.09
CA SER A 61 3.25 -1.57 14.57
C SER A 61 4.17 -2.03 13.43
N GLY A 62 5.48 -2.07 13.69
CA GLY A 62 6.47 -2.67 12.78
C GLY A 62 6.60 -4.19 12.96
N ASP A 63 5.48 -4.90 13.11
CA ASP A 63 5.45 -6.34 13.41
C ASP A 63 5.29 -7.23 12.17
N ARG A 64 5.17 -6.64 10.98
CA ARG A 64 5.04 -7.35 9.69
C ARG A 64 5.87 -6.65 8.60
N PRO A 65 6.23 -7.36 7.51
CA PRO A 65 6.86 -6.75 6.35
C PRO A 65 6.00 -5.62 5.75
N LEU A 66 6.65 -4.53 5.36
CA LEU A 66 6.01 -3.32 4.85
C LEU A 66 5.12 -3.59 3.62
N GLY A 67 5.54 -4.48 2.73
CA GLY A 67 4.74 -4.86 1.55
C GLY A 67 3.42 -5.54 1.93
N GLU A 68 3.41 -6.40 2.95
CA GLU A 68 2.19 -7.05 3.44
C GLU A 68 1.24 -6.02 4.05
N ILE A 69 1.77 -5.15 4.91
CA ILE A 69 1.00 -4.08 5.54
C ILE A 69 0.37 -3.18 4.48
N ILE A 70 1.16 -2.70 3.52
CA ILE A 70 0.67 -1.78 2.46
C ILE A 70 -0.42 -2.43 1.64
N ARG A 71 -0.26 -3.70 1.26
CA ARG A 71 -1.27 -4.44 0.47
C ARG A 71 -2.59 -4.59 1.21
N GLU A 72 -2.55 -4.82 2.52
CA GLU A 72 -3.74 -4.92 3.39
C GLU A 72 -4.42 -3.56 3.58
N VAL A 73 -3.68 -2.57 4.09
CA VAL A 73 -4.28 -1.28 4.46
C VAL A 73 -4.69 -0.44 3.25
N ALA A 74 -4.09 -0.66 2.07
CA ALA A 74 -4.52 -0.02 0.83
C ALA A 74 -5.96 -0.40 0.46
N VAL A 75 -6.31 -1.69 0.57
CA VAL A 75 -7.67 -2.16 0.29
C VAL A 75 -8.64 -1.62 1.33
N SER A 76 -8.24 -1.56 2.61
CA SER A 76 -9.09 -0.99 3.67
C SER A 76 -9.30 0.52 3.54
N ALA A 77 -8.39 1.25 2.92
CA ALA A 77 -8.50 2.69 2.68
C ALA A 77 -9.40 3.04 1.47
N ALA A 78 -9.65 2.09 0.57
CA ALA A 78 -10.53 2.20 -0.60
C ALA A 78 -11.97 1.78 -0.28
#